data_AF-A0A4Y9Q484-F1
#
_entry.id   AF-A0A4Y9Q484-F1
#
_cell.length_a   1.000
_cell.length_b   1.000
_cell.length_c   1.000
_cell.angle_alpha   90.00
_cell.angle_beta   90.00
_cell.angle_gamma   90.00
#
_symmetry.space_group_name_H-M   'P 1'
#
loop_
_entity.id
_entity.type
_entity.pdbx_description
1 polymer ?
#
loop_
_entity_poly.entity_id
_entity_poly.type
_entity_poly.pdbx_seq_one_letter_code
_entity_poly.pdbx_strand_id
1 'polypeptide(L)'
;MGSAAAAHLAGRGARVLGLERFGPAHALGSSHGGSRIIRQAYFEDPAYVPLLRRAYELWEQLEVDSGRGLMTQTGGLYLGRPESPTVAGSLSAAQEWDLPHEVLDAAEIRRRFPTMAPADDEVGLYEEIAGFVRPEETVTAHLELAGRRGAELRFAEPALAWTADGGGVRVTTASSTYAADHLVICPGAWAPELLADLGLPLTVERQVMYWFQPDGGVAPFVPDRQPIWIHGGPELQLYGFPAIDGQSGGVKAAFFRRGEVCTPETIDREVHPEEVEFIAAHLRALLPTMPNRLLSAVTCMYTTTPDHHFVIAGHPQHAQVTVACGFSGHGFKFVPVVGEILADLALSGATDHPIALFDPGRPAMTRPRRKVVPDMTMPLDLAPQAAEVARVVAGVRDDQLADPTPCADTSVAALLHHLVTLTVAFRGAAEKEPQAPGPYPDADQLPPDWRQRLPRQLDALAAAWREPSAWEGSTEIAGMTMPGPTVAVVALNEVLVHGWDVAAGTGQEYLADQASAQACLDFAVEIAASAPEMRNGMYGPVVLVPSDAPVLDRLLGQTGRNPSWTP
;
A
#
# COMPACT_ATOMS: atom_id res chain seq x y z
N MET A 1 -0.85 18.08 9.23
CA MET A 1 0.01 17.73 10.38
C MET A 1 0.94 18.88 10.75
N GLY A 2 1.89 19.26 9.90
CA GLY A 2 2.84 20.34 10.21
C GLY A 2 2.20 21.68 10.62
N SER A 3 1.15 22.12 9.93
CA SER A 3 0.41 23.35 10.31
C SER A 3 -0.21 23.26 11.70
N ALA A 4 -0.81 22.13 12.05
CA ALA A 4 -1.39 21.89 13.38
C ALA A 4 -0.30 21.90 14.46
N ALA A 5 0.81 21.20 14.24
CA ALA A 5 1.95 21.21 15.16
C ALA A 5 2.47 22.65 15.38
N ALA A 6 2.63 23.44 14.32
CA ALA A 6 3.03 24.85 14.43
C ALA A 6 2.05 25.68 15.26
N ALA A 7 0.73 25.49 15.06
CA ALA A 7 -0.30 26.21 15.81
C ALA A 7 -0.32 25.85 17.31
N HIS A 8 -0.15 24.57 17.64
CA HIS A 8 -0.08 24.09 19.03
C HIS A 8 1.22 24.54 19.71
N LEU A 9 2.37 24.43 19.04
CA LEU A 9 3.66 24.90 19.55
C LEU A 9 3.65 26.41 19.82
N ALA A 10 3.19 27.21 18.86
CA ALA A 10 3.06 28.66 19.03
C ALA A 10 2.04 29.02 20.13
N GLY A 11 0.94 28.26 20.24
CA GLY A 11 -0.05 28.40 21.32
C GLY A 11 0.50 28.14 22.72
N ARG A 12 1.57 27.35 22.81
CA ARG A 12 2.30 27.08 24.06
C ARG A 12 3.49 28.02 24.28
N GLY A 13 3.61 29.08 23.46
CA GLY A 13 4.65 30.11 23.59
C GLY A 13 6.01 29.74 22.99
N ALA A 14 6.12 28.63 22.24
CA ALA A 14 7.34 28.27 21.55
C ALA A 14 7.61 29.25 20.38
N ARG A 15 8.89 29.54 20.11
CA ARG A 15 9.30 30.29 18.92
C ARG A 15 9.38 29.32 17.73
N VAL A 16 8.42 29.41 16.83
CA VAL A 16 8.22 28.43 15.74
C VAL A 16 8.62 29.01 14.38
N LEU A 17 9.37 28.21 13.61
CA LEU A 17 9.56 28.39 12.18
C LEU A 17 8.91 27.20 11.45
N GLY A 18 7.96 27.47 10.56
CA GLY A 18 7.37 26.47 9.65
C GLY A 18 7.95 26.63 8.25
N LEU A 19 8.40 25.53 7.65
CA LEU A 19 8.91 25.49 6.28
C LEU A 19 7.99 24.62 5.43
N GLU A 20 7.52 25.17 4.31
CA GLU A 20 6.68 24.48 3.33
C GLU A 20 7.27 24.68 1.93
N ARG A 21 7.45 23.58 1.20
CA ARG A 21 8.06 23.57 -0.12
C ARG A 21 7.18 24.21 -1.20
N PHE A 22 5.88 24.29 -0.98
CA PHE A 22 4.92 24.93 -1.89
C PHE A 22 4.24 26.14 -1.23
N GLY A 23 3.07 26.53 -1.73
CA GLY A 23 2.25 27.58 -1.14
C GLY A 23 1.43 27.10 0.07
N PRO A 24 0.79 28.04 0.81
CA PRO A 24 -0.13 27.70 1.88
C PRO A 24 -1.31 26.88 1.35
N ALA A 25 -1.70 25.84 2.09
CA ALA A 25 -2.86 24.98 1.80
C ALA A 25 -2.94 24.51 0.32
N HIS A 26 -1.79 24.21 -0.28
CA HIS A 26 -1.67 23.84 -1.69
C HIS A 26 -2.27 22.45 -2.02
N ALA A 27 -2.51 22.20 -3.32
CA ALA A 27 -3.10 20.97 -3.84
C ALA A 27 -2.08 19.96 -4.43
N LEU A 28 -0.81 20.05 -4.00
CA LEU A 28 0.27 19.17 -4.51
C LEU A 28 0.61 18.02 -3.54
N GLY A 29 -0.04 17.98 -2.37
CA GLY A 29 0.16 16.98 -1.33
C GLY A 29 -1.07 16.10 -1.13
N SER A 30 -1.45 15.89 0.14
CA SER A 30 -2.54 14.99 0.53
C SER A 30 -3.70 15.67 1.27
N SER A 31 -3.70 17.01 1.32
CA SER A 31 -4.62 17.82 2.13
C SER A 31 -5.62 18.64 1.31
N HIS A 32 -5.87 18.27 0.05
CA HIS A 32 -6.82 18.96 -0.84
C HIS A 32 -7.97 18.07 -1.32
N GLY A 33 -8.91 18.63 -2.06
CA GLY A 33 -10.08 17.94 -2.59
C GLY A 33 -11.31 18.11 -1.70
N GLY A 34 -11.44 19.26 -1.04
CA GLY A 34 -12.69 19.81 -0.50
C GLY A 34 -13.28 19.14 0.74
N SER A 35 -13.06 17.83 0.96
CA SER A 35 -13.62 17.12 2.11
C SER A 35 -12.81 15.89 2.54
N ARG A 36 -12.90 15.57 3.83
CA ARG A 36 -12.37 14.33 4.44
C ARG A 36 -13.37 13.80 5.46
N ILE A 37 -13.56 12.48 5.51
CA ILE A 37 -14.49 11.86 6.48
C ILE A 37 -13.92 12.01 7.89
N ILE A 38 -14.80 12.32 8.85
CA ILE A 38 -14.58 12.20 10.29
C ILE A 38 -15.61 11.24 10.90
N ARG A 39 -15.16 10.37 11.80
CA ARG A 39 -15.96 9.32 12.46
C ARG A 39 -15.23 8.76 13.68
N GLN A 40 -15.96 8.10 14.59
CA GLN A 40 -15.41 7.44 15.77
C GLN A 40 -15.52 5.91 15.73
N ALA A 41 -16.55 5.32 15.10
CA ALA A 41 -16.63 3.88 14.95
C ALA A 41 -15.55 3.42 13.95
N TYR A 42 -14.41 2.96 14.48
CA TYR A 42 -13.15 2.90 13.75
C TYR A 42 -12.75 1.48 13.32
N PHE A 43 -13.18 1.06 12.13
CA PHE A 43 -12.89 -0.30 11.64
C PHE A 43 -11.42 -0.62 11.40
N GLU A 44 -10.54 0.38 11.22
CA GLU A 44 -9.12 0.11 11.00
C GLU A 44 -8.44 -0.45 12.25
N ASP A 45 -8.79 0.07 13.43
CA ASP A 45 -8.42 -0.46 14.74
C ASP A 45 -9.16 0.34 15.84
N PRO A 46 -9.80 -0.31 16.84
CA PRO A 46 -10.46 0.38 17.96
C PRO A 46 -9.52 1.23 18.81
N ALA A 47 -8.20 0.96 18.82
CA ALA A 47 -7.22 1.74 19.57
C ALA A 47 -7.09 3.21 19.10
N TYR A 48 -7.64 3.57 17.93
CA TYR A 48 -7.72 4.97 17.49
C TYR A 48 -8.81 5.78 18.19
N VAL A 49 -9.82 5.13 18.80
CA VAL A 49 -11.01 5.81 19.33
C VAL A 49 -10.69 6.88 20.39
N PRO A 50 -9.76 6.67 21.34
CA PRO A 50 -9.35 7.74 22.28
C PRO A 50 -8.86 9.00 21.57
N LEU A 51 -8.06 8.82 20.51
CA LEU A 51 -7.53 9.93 19.73
C LEU A 51 -8.64 10.62 18.93
N LEU A 52 -9.63 9.86 18.44
CA LEU A 52 -10.79 10.42 17.75
C LEU A 52 -11.65 11.25 18.68
N ARG A 53 -11.93 10.79 19.90
CA ARG A 53 -12.66 11.58 20.91
C ARG A 53 -11.95 12.91 21.17
N ARG A 54 -10.64 12.88 21.40
CA ARG A 54 -9.85 14.11 21.56
C ARG A 54 -9.84 14.97 20.29
N ALA A 55 -9.79 14.35 19.12
CA ALA A 55 -9.84 15.09 17.87
C ALA A 55 -11.15 15.87 17.72
N TYR A 56 -12.30 15.30 18.08
CA TYR A 56 -13.60 16.01 18.04
C TYR A 56 -13.61 17.25 18.94
N GLU A 57 -13.14 17.14 20.19
CA GLU A 57 -12.99 18.28 21.09
C GLU A 57 -12.10 19.39 20.48
N LEU A 58 -11.00 18.98 19.84
CA LEU A 58 -10.06 19.91 19.22
C LEU A 58 -10.58 20.49 17.90
N TRP A 59 -11.46 19.78 17.17
CA TRP A 59 -12.15 20.31 16.01
C TRP A 59 -13.09 21.45 16.41
N GLU A 60 -13.91 21.24 17.43
CA GLU A 60 -14.79 22.27 17.98
C GLU A 60 -14.00 23.49 18.47
N GLN A 61 -12.90 23.25 19.21
CA GLN A 61 -12.02 24.34 19.65
C GLN A 61 -11.39 25.08 18.46
N LEU A 62 -10.99 24.38 17.40
CA LEU A 62 -10.39 24.99 16.22
C LEU A 62 -11.40 25.87 15.46
N GLU A 63 -12.66 25.46 15.35
CA GLU A 63 -13.72 26.30 14.77
C GLU A 63 -13.92 27.59 15.57
N VAL A 64 -13.95 27.50 16.90
CA VAL A 64 -14.05 28.67 17.80
C VAL A 64 -12.84 29.60 17.66
N ASP A 65 -11.63 29.05 17.73
CA ASP A 65 -10.37 29.80 17.68
C ASP A 65 -10.15 30.48 16.31
N SER A 66 -10.59 29.82 15.23
CA SER A 66 -10.39 30.30 13.86
C SER A 66 -11.53 31.15 13.33
N GLY A 67 -12.75 30.97 13.85
CA GLY A 67 -13.97 31.54 13.31
C GLY A 67 -14.40 30.95 11.96
N ARG A 68 -13.89 29.77 11.59
CA ARG A 68 -14.18 29.07 10.33
C ARG A 68 -15.10 27.87 10.59
N GLY A 69 -16.01 27.60 9.67
CA GLY A 69 -16.75 26.34 9.63
C GLY A 69 -15.86 25.25 9.03
N LEU A 70 -15.52 24.25 9.82
CA LEU A 70 -14.55 23.21 9.49
C LEU A 70 -15.16 21.82 9.51
N MET A 71 -16.06 21.52 10.45
CA MET A 71 -16.68 20.21 10.63
C MET A 71 -18.19 20.30 10.38
N THR A 72 -18.74 19.29 9.71
CA THR A 72 -20.19 19.16 9.51
C THR A 72 -20.58 17.71 9.76
N GLN A 73 -21.48 17.51 10.73
CA GLN A 73 -22.01 16.21 11.11
C GLN A 73 -23.22 15.90 10.22
N THR A 74 -23.09 14.89 9.37
CA THR A 74 -24.14 14.47 8.43
C THR A 74 -24.73 13.11 8.83
N GLY A 75 -24.23 12.53 9.92
CA GLY A 75 -24.19 11.10 10.10
C GLY A 75 -23.21 10.42 9.12
N GLY A 76 -22.86 9.19 9.44
CA GLY A 76 -22.03 8.32 8.63
C GLY A 76 -22.60 6.92 8.56
N LEU A 77 -22.55 6.32 7.36
CA LEU A 77 -23.08 4.98 7.10
C LEU A 77 -21.98 4.06 6.58
N TYR A 78 -21.66 3.00 7.32
CA TYR A 78 -20.59 2.04 7.00
C TYR A 78 -21.21 0.71 6.59
N LEU A 79 -21.13 0.42 5.29
CA LEU A 79 -21.94 -0.57 4.58
C LEU A 79 -21.10 -1.73 4.08
N GLY A 80 -21.75 -2.89 3.98
CA GLY A 80 -21.21 -4.09 3.34
C GLY A 80 -21.92 -5.32 3.88
N ARG A 81 -21.38 -6.51 3.60
CA ARG A 81 -21.82 -7.72 4.29
C ARG A 81 -21.53 -7.63 5.80
N PRO A 82 -22.32 -8.29 6.66
CA PRO A 82 -22.13 -8.24 8.12
C PRO A 82 -20.70 -8.56 8.58
N GLU A 83 -20.04 -9.52 7.92
CA GLU A 83 -18.68 -9.97 8.21
C GLU A 83 -17.58 -9.11 7.58
N SER A 84 -17.93 -8.14 6.73
CA SER A 84 -16.94 -7.26 6.10
C SER A 84 -16.16 -6.47 7.16
N PRO A 85 -14.85 -6.23 6.98
CA PRO A 85 -14.07 -5.42 7.92
C PRO A 85 -14.70 -4.05 8.20
N THR A 86 -15.28 -3.41 7.18
CA THR A 86 -15.98 -2.13 7.30
C THR A 86 -17.10 -2.19 8.34
N VAL A 87 -17.96 -3.20 8.29
CA VAL A 87 -19.11 -3.35 9.20
C VAL A 87 -18.67 -3.94 10.54
N ALA A 88 -18.06 -5.13 10.52
CA ALA A 88 -17.70 -5.87 11.72
C ALA A 88 -16.68 -5.11 12.58
N GLY A 89 -15.68 -4.48 11.95
CA GLY A 89 -14.67 -3.67 12.64
C GLY A 89 -15.28 -2.40 13.24
N SER A 90 -16.15 -1.70 12.51
CA SER A 90 -16.85 -0.51 13.03
C SER A 90 -17.74 -0.87 14.22
N LEU A 91 -18.46 -2.00 14.13
CA LEU A 91 -19.34 -2.48 15.19
C LEU A 91 -18.52 -2.89 16.43
N SER A 92 -17.41 -3.59 16.24
CA SER A 92 -16.49 -3.96 17.33
C SER A 92 -15.98 -2.71 18.05
N ALA A 93 -15.51 -1.71 17.31
CA ALA A 93 -15.02 -0.46 17.89
C ALA A 93 -16.14 0.31 18.62
N ALA A 94 -17.34 0.35 18.06
CA ALA A 94 -18.49 1.00 18.68
C ALA A 94 -18.92 0.32 19.99
N GLN A 95 -18.91 -1.02 20.03
CA GLN A 95 -19.24 -1.79 21.23
C GLN A 95 -18.16 -1.68 22.31
N GLU A 96 -16.88 -1.77 21.93
CA GLU A 96 -15.75 -1.68 22.86
C GLU A 96 -15.71 -0.33 23.58
N TRP A 97 -16.02 0.75 22.85
CA TRP A 97 -15.92 2.12 23.36
C TRP A 97 -17.25 2.75 23.76
N ASP A 98 -18.35 2.00 23.73
CA ASP A 98 -19.72 2.47 24.03
C ASP A 98 -20.08 3.71 23.19
N LEU A 99 -19.85 3.63 21.88
CA LEU A 99 -20.19 4.68 20.93
C LEU A 99 -21.66 4.56 20.50
N PRO A 100 -22.44 5.66 20.48
CA PRO A 100 -23.79 5.65 19.95
C PRO A 100 -23.82 5.20 18.48
N HIS A 101 -24.55 4.13 18.19
CA HIS A 101 -24.70 3.60 16.83
C HIS A 101 -26.03 2.88 16.64
N GLU A 102 -26.47 2.77 15.39
CA GLU A 102 -27.55 1.89 14.96
C GLU A 102 -27.03 0.91 13.92
N VAL A 103 -27.46 -0.35 13.97
CA VAL A 103 -27.26 -1.30 12.87
C VAL A 103 -28.56 -1.35 12.06
N LEU A 104 -28.46 -1.03 10.78
CA LEU A 104 -29.59 -0.92 9.86
C LEU A 104 -29.50 -2.04 8.83
N ASP A 105 -30.63 -2.70 8.54
CA ASP A 105 -30.72 -3.60 7.40
C ASP A 105 -30.87 -2.82 6.07
N ALA A 106 -30.73 -3.51 4.94
CA ALA A 106 -30.85 -2.91 3.61
C ALA A 106 -32.21 -2.20 3.37
N ALA A 107 -33.32 -2.72 3.92
CA ALA A 107 -34.63 -2.11 3.76
C ALA A 107 -34.75 -0.81 4.55
N GLU A 108 -34.18 -0.75 5.76
CA GLU A 108 -34.09 0.45 6.56
C GLU A 108 -33.19 1.50 5.93
N ILE A 109 -32.06 1.11 5.35
CA ILE A 109 -31.16 2.02 4.63
C ILE A 109 -31.89 2.65 3.44
N ARG A 110 -32.53 1.84 2.58
CA ARG A 110 -33.32 2.35 1.44
C ARG A 110 -34.46 3.28 1.87
N ARG A 111 -35.06 3.03 3.05
CA ARG A 111 -36.11 3.88 3.62
C ARG A 111 -35.58 5.21 4.15
N ARG A 112 -34.47 5.20 4.91
CA ARG A 112 -33.90 6.39 5.56
C ARG A 112 -33.08 7.24 4.59
N PHE A 113 -32.40 6.61 3.63
CA PHE A 113 -31.51 7.24 2.65
C PHE A 113 -31.90 6.79 1.23
N PRO A 114 -32.97 7.37 0.63
CA PRO A 114 -33.54 6.90 -0.65
C PRO A 114 -32.62 7.01 -1.87
N THR A 115 -31.48 7.67 -1.72
CA THR A 115 -30.39 7.78 -2.70
C THR A 115 -29.53 6.52 -2.77
N MET A 116 -29.62 5.63 -1.77
CA MET A 116 -28.78 4.45 -1.62
C MET A 116 -29.58 3.17 -1.84
N ALA A 117 -28.96 2.17 -2.48
CA ALA A 117 -29.55 0.88 -2.80
C ALA A 117 -28.58 -0.27 -2.48
N PRO A 118 -28.24 -0.52 -1.20
CA PRO A 118 -27.44 -1.69 -0.82
C PRO A 118 -28.15 -2.99 -1.22
N ALA A 119 -27.37 -4.05 -1.42
CA ALA A 119 -27.90 -5.38 -1.69
C ALA A 119 -28.66 -5.93 -0.47
N ASP A 120 -29.57 -6.89 -0.69
CA ASP A 120 -30.45 -7.39 0.38
C ASP A 120 -29.70 -8.17 1.48
N ASP A 121 -28.49 -8.65 1.21
CA ASP A 121 -27.59 -9.30 2.18
C ASP A 121 -26.63 -8.33 2.87
N GLU A 122 -26.71 -7.02 2.57
CA GLU A 122 -25.88 -6.00 3.20
C GLU A 122 -26.57 -5.32 4.38
N VAL A 123 -25.74 -4.85 5.32
CA VAL A 123 -26.15 -4.08 6.49
C VAL A 123 -25.31 -2.81 6.57
N GLY A 124 -25.72 -1.87 7.42
CA GLY A 124 -24.99 -0.64 7.68
C GLY A 124 -24.89 -0.31 9.16
N LEU A 125 -23.70 0.05 9.64
CA LEU A 125 -23.56 0.76 10.90
C LEU A 125 -23.74 2.25 10.65
N TYR A 126 -24.72 2.85 11.32
CA TYR A 126 -24.97 4.29 11.30
C TYR A 126 -24.41 4.96 12.57
N GLU A 127 -23.57 5.96 12.38
CA GLU A 127 -23.00 6.81 13.42
C GLU A 127 -23.49 8.25 13.22
N GLU A 128 -24.28 8.79 14.16
CA GLU A 128 -24.90 10.12 14.04
C GLU A 128 -23.88 11.27 14.01
N ILE A 129 -22.82 11.17 14.82
CA ILE A 129 -21.82 12.24 14.97
C ILE A 129 -20.75 12.23 13.87
N ALA A 130 -20.79 11.27 12.95
CA ALA A 130 -19.89 11.22 11.81
C ALA A 130 -20.25 12.26 10.75
N GLY A 131 -19.31 12.54 9.86
CA GLY A 131 -19.53 13.51 8.79
C GLY A 131 -18.25 13.84 8.06
N PHE A 132 -18.04 15.12 7.76
CA PHE A 132 -16.86 15.57 7.03
C PHE A 132 -16.22 16.81 7.63
N VAL A 133 -14.94 16.99 7.30
CA VAL A 133 -14.18 18.21 7.57
C VAL A 133 -13.63 18.83 6.29
N ARG A 134 -13.39 20.15 6.29
CA ARG A 134 -12.86 20.94 5.15
C ARG A 134 -11.34 21.05 5.22
N PRO A 135 -10.56 20.28 4.44
CA PRO A 135 -9.14 20.10 4.72
C PRO A 135 -8.30 21.35 4.39
N GLU A 136 -8.61 22.07 3.32
CA GLU A 136 -7.93 23.32 2.95
C GLU A 136 -8.18 24.42 3.99
N GLU A 137 -9.42 24.55 4.46
CA GLU A 137 -9.83 25.49 5.51
C GLU A 137 -9.17 25.16 6.85
N THR A 138 -9.04 23.87 7.17
CA THR A 138 -8.36 23.39 8.39
C THR A 138 -6.88 23.78 8.38
N VAL A 139 -6.18 23.52 7.26
CA VAL A 139 -4.77 23.88 7.14
C VAL A 139 -4.61 25.39 7.26
N THR A 140 -5.47 26.16 6.58
CA THR A 140 -5.49 27.63 6.65
C THR A 140 -5.72 28.13 8.07
N ALA A 141 -6.72 27.58 8.78
CA ALA A 141 -7.02 27.92 10.17
C ALA A 141 -5.81 27.77 11.10
N HIS A 142 -5.11 26.64 11.00
CA HIS A 142 -3.91 26.40 11.78
C HIS A 142 -2.75 27.34 11.41
N LEU A 143 -2.51 27.60 10.12
CA LEU A 143 -1.46 28.55 9.69
C LEU A 143 -1.75 29.97 10.20
N GLU A 144 -3.00 30.42 10.12
CA GLU A 144 -3.42 31.74 10.65
C GLU A 144 -3.25 31.81 12.17
N LEU A 145 -3.68 30.77 12.90
CA LEU A 145 -3.51 30.71 14.35
C LEU A 145 -2.04 30.71 14.75
N ALA A 146 -1.19 29.95 14.06
CA ALA A 146 0.25 29.95 14.30
C ALA A 146 0.84 31.35 14.07
N GLY A 147 0.51 31.99 12.95
CA GLY A 147 0.98 33.34 12.62
C GLY A 147 0.52 34.40 13.62
N ARG A 148 -0.76 34.37 14.05
CA ARG A 148 -1.29 35.26 15.11
C ARG A 148 -0.55 35.10 16.44
N ARG A 149 0.02 33.93 16.69
CA ARG A 149 0.80 33.59 17.88
C ARG A 149 2.31 33.77 17.68
N GLY A 150 2.74 34.39 16.57
CA GLY A 150 4.12 34.77 16.33
C GLY A 150 4.99 33.70 15.64
N ALA A 151 4.41 32.63 15.12
CA ALA A 151 5.15 31.69 14.27
C ALA A 151 5.56 32.35 12.95
N GLU A 152 6.79 32.10 12.53
CA GLU A 152 7.29 32.49 11.22
C GLU A 152 7.03 31.36 10.23
N LEU A 153 6.33 31.63 9.12
CA LEU A 153 5.97 30.62 8.12
C LEU A 153 6.62 30.98 6.78
N ARG A 154 7.44 30.08 6.25
CA ARG A 154 8.13 30.22 4.97
C ARG A 154 7.57 29.22 3.97
N PHE A 155 7.05 29.74 2.87
CA PHE A 155 6.49 28.99 1.76
C PHE A 155 7.43 29.04 0.56
N ALA A 156 7.29 28.11 -0.38
CA ALA A 156 8.23 27.89 -1.48
C ALA A 156 9.67 27.67 -0.99
N GLU A 157 9.82 27.07 0.20
CA GLU A 157 11.08 26.92 0.91
C GLU A 157 11.33 25.43 1.22
N PRO A 158 11.69 24.61 0.20
CA PRO A 158 11.92 23.19 0.38
C PRO A 158 13.13 22.94 1.30
N ALA A 159 12.92 22.13 2.34
CA ALA A 159 14.01 21.53 3.10
C ALA A 159 14.73 20.50 2.20
N LEU A 160 16.01 20.72 1.95
CA LEU A 160 16.85 19.85 1.10
C LEU A 160 17.63 18.84 1.94
N ALA A 161 18.02 19.23 3.15
CA ALA A 161 18.71 18.36 4.09
C ALA A 161 18.48 18.87 5.52
N TRP A 162 18.66 18.00 6.49
CA TRP A 162 18.72 18.37 7.89
C TRP A 162 19.83 17.58 8.59
N THR A 163 20.36 18.15 9.67
CA THR A 163 21.29 17.46 10.57
C THR A 163 20.90 17.75 12.00
N ALA A 164 21.29 16.84 12.90
CA ALA A 164 21.04 16.97 14.32
C ALA A 164 22.34 16.63 15.08
N ASP A 165 22.70 17.47 16.05
CA ASP A 165 23.84 17.27 16.96
C ASP A 165 23.38 17.49 18.40
N GLY A 166 24.18 17.15 19.42
CA GLY A 166 23.73 17.28 20.83
C GLY A 166 23.31 18.69 21.28
N GLY A 167 23.48 19.72 20.44
CA GLY A 167 23.06 21.10 20.68
C GLY A 167 21.85 21.58 19.86
N GLY A 168 21.20 20.71 19.08
CA GLY A 168 19.97 21.05 18.34
C GLY A 168 19.93 20.50 16.91
N VAL A 169 19.15 21.16 16.05
CA VAL A 169 18.95 20.81 14.64
C VAL A 169 19.36 21.92 13.70
N ARG A 170 19.76 21.54 12.48
CA ARG A 170 19.93 22.46 11.36
C ARG A 170 19.15 21.95 10.16
N VAL A 171 18.41 22.84 9.49
CA VAL A 171 17.69 22.54 8.24
C VAL A 171 18.24 23.43 7.15
N THR A 172 18.71 22.82 6.07
CA THR A 172 19.28 23.50 4.91
C THR A 172 18.27 23.53 3.77
N THR A 173 18.14 24.70 3.17
CA THR A 173 17.29 24.99 2.01
C THR A 173 18.16 25.62 0.91
N ALA A 174 17.57 25.93 -0.24
CA ALA A 174 18.29 26.67 -1.28
C ALA A 174 18.64 28.12 -0.87
N SER A 175 17.88 28.72 0.06
CA SER A 175 18.00 30.13 0.42
C SER A 175 18.72 30.36 1.75
N SER A 176 18.71 29.40 2.68
CA SER A 176 19.29 29.57 4.01
C SER A 176 19.52 28.24 4.74
N THR A 177 20.23 28.33 5.86
CA THR A 177 20.29 27.28 6.89
C THR A 177 19.67 27.81 8.17
N TYR A 178 18.67 27.10 8.68
CA TYR A 178 17.94 27.46 9.90
C TYR A 178 18.39 26.56 11.05
N ALA A 179 18.50 27.12 12.26
CA ALA A 179 18.82 26.38 13.47
C ALA A 179 17.68 26.46 14.48
N ALA A 180 17.40 25.36 15.16
CA ALA A 180 16.38 25.26 16.21
C ALA A 180 16.80 24.22 17.26
N ASP A 181 16.14 24.26 18.42
CA ASP A 181 16.38 23.27 19.48
C ASP A 181 15.72 21.93 19.14
N HIS A 182 14.64 21.93 18.33
CA HIS A 182 13.88 20.74 17.94
C HIS A 182 13.37 20.83 16.50
N LEU A 183 13.27 19.69 15.81
CA LEU A 183 12.69 19.55 14.48
C LEU A 183 11.45 18.63 14.49
N VAL A 184 10.34 19.10 13.93
CA VAL A 184 9.17 18.25 13.66
C VAL A 184 9.07 18.01 12.15
N ILE A 185 9.18 16.75 11.72
CA ILE A 185 9.17 16.37 10.30
C ILE A 185 7.80 15.76 9.96
N CYS A 186 7.04 16.45 9.09
CA CYS A 186 5.71 16.05 8.61
C CYS A 186 5.68 16.00 7.08
N PRO A 187 6.42 15.08 6.43
CA PRO A 187 6.81 15.23 5.02
C PRO A 187 5.75 14.75 4.03
N GLY A 188 4.63 14.19 4.50
CA GLY A 188 3.59 13.62 3.63
C GLY A 188 4.18 12.57 2.68
N ALA A 189 3.92 12.71 1.38
CA ALA A 189 4.42 11.81 0.35
C ALA A 189 5.93 11.88 0.09
N TRP A 190 6.64 12.86 0.67
CA TRP A 190 8.11 12.94 0.64
C TRP A 190 8.77 12.18 1.80
N ALA A 191 8.00 11.45 2.62
CA ALA A 191 8.53 10.65 3.71
C ALA A 191 9.62 9.65 3.29
N PRO A 192 9.49 8.90 2.17
CA PRO A 192 10.52 7.93 1.78
C PRO A 192 11.90 8.56 1.51
N GLU A 193 11.92 9.82 1.05
CA GLU A 193 13.16 10.57 0.78
C GLU A 193 13.69 11.27 2.04
N LEU A 194 12.84 12.05 2.72
CA LEU A 194 13.26 12.89 3.85
C LEU A 194 13.53 12.13 5.14
N LEU A 195 13.02 10.89 5.26
CA LEU A 195 13.20 9.99 6.40
C LEU A 195 13.89 8.68 5.97
N ALA A 196 14.70 8.74 4.92
CA ALA A 196 15.39 7.57 4.38
C ALA A 196 16.29 6.86 5.42
N ASP A 197 16.84 7.62 6.36
CA ASP A 197 17.66 7.15 7.48
C ASP A 197 16.89 6.25 8.47
N LEU A 198 15.57 6.44 8.58
CA LEU A 198 14.70 5.56 9.37
C LEU A 198 14.38 4.23 8.67
N GLY A 199 14.61 4.12 7.37
CA GLY A 199 14.39 2.89 6.60
C GLY A 199 12.95 2.37 6.60
N LEU A 200 11.96 3.26 6.80
CA LEU A 200 10.55 2.91 6.92
C LEU A 200 10.02 2.30 5.60
N PRO A 201 9.26 1.19 5.62
CA PRO A 201 8.65 0.59 4.43
C PRO A 201 7.39 1.36 3.98
N LEU A 202 7.57 2.58 3.48
CA LEU A 202 6.48 3.44 3.03
C LEU A 202 6.27 3.32 1.51
N THR A 203 5.02 3.13 1.09
CA THR A 203 4.60 3.15 -0.31
C THR A 203 3.77 4.39 -0.59
N VAL A 204 4.09 5.13 -1.64
CA VAL A 204 3.28 6.26 -2.09
C VAL A 204 2.37 5.79 -3.22
N GLU A 205 1.08 6.10 -3.10
CA GLU A 205 0.05 5.65 -4.05
C GLU A 205 -0.74 6.86 -4.56
N ARG A 206 -0.93 6.92 -5.88
CA ARG A 206 -1.86 7.83 -6.55
C ARG A 206 -3.29 7.43 -6.23
N GLN A 207 -4.09 8.39 -5.79
CA GLN A 207 -5.51 8.22 -5.50
C GLN A 207 -6.30 9.26 -6.29
N VAL A 208 -7.51 8.91 -6.73
CA VAL A 208 -8.37 9.82 -7.49
C VAL A 208 -9.69 10.04 -6.76
N MET A 209 -10.10 11.30 -6.66
CA MET A 209 -11.41 11.71 -6.16
C MET A 209 -12.24 12.26 -7.31
N TYR A 210 -13.52 11.90 -7.35
CA TYR A 210 -14.42 12.24 -8.43
C TYR A 210 -15.65 12.97 -7.89
N TRP A 211 -16.11 13.98 -8.61
CA TRP A 211 -17.34 14.68 -8.35
C TRP A 211 -18.28 14.49 -9.52
N PHE A 212 -19.45 13.92 -9.25
CA PHE A 212 -20.45 13.68 -10.27
C PHE A 212 -21.73 14.46 -9.99
N GLN A 213 -22.41 14.82 -11.07
CA GLN A 213 -23.77 15.31 -11.03
C GLN A 213 -24.73 14.11 -11.04
N PRO A 214 -25.59 13.94 -10.01
CA PRO A 214 -26.64 12.94 -10.01
C PRO A 214 -27.75 13.24 -11.03
N ASP A 215 -28.45 12.19 -11.46
CA ASP A 215 -29.74 12.31 -12.12
C ASP A 215 -30.75 13.02 -11.21
N GLY A 216 -31.51 13.97 -11.77
CA GLY A 216 -32.45 14.77 -11.00
C GLY A 216 -31.83 15.86 -10.11
N GLY A 217 -30.50 16.03 -10.14
CA GLY A 217 -29.77 17.07 -9.41
C GLY A 217 -29.36 16.68 -7.99
N VAL A 218 -28.70 17.61 -7.28
CA VAL A 218 -28.06 17.29 -5.98
C VAL A 218 -29.00 17.33 -4.78
N ALA A 219 -30.25 17.78 -4.93
CA ALA A 219 -31.18 18.00 -3.81
C ALA A 219 -31.42 16.76 -2.91
N PRO A 220 -31.45 15.52 -3.43
CA PRO A 220 -31.52 14.31 -2.59
C PRO A 220 -30.22 14.00 -1.83
N PHE A 221 -29.09 14.53 -2.31
CA PHE A 221 -27.75 14.23 -1.82
C PHE A 221 -27.17 15.32 -0.91
N VAL A 222 -27.97 16.30 -0.47
CA VAL A 222 -27.48 17.37 0.42
C VAL A 222 -27.15 16.83 1.82
N PRO A 223 -26.25 17.50 2.58
CA PRO A 223 -25.83 17.04 3.92
C PRO A 223 -26.95 16.67 4.90
N ASP A 224 -28.09 17.38 4.85
CA ASP A 224 -29.25 17.11 5.73
C ASP A 224 -30.03 15.83 5.37
N ARG A 225 -29.74 15.22 4.22
CA ARG A 225 -30.49 14.07 3.67
C ARG A 225 -29.62 12.86 3.36
N GLN A 226 -28.32 13.07 3.22
CA GLN A 226 -27.36 12.06 2.80
C GLN A 226 -26.16 12.08 3.77
N PRO A 227 -25.91 10.98 4.49
CA PRO A 227 -24.71 10.86 5.30
C PRO A 227 -23.47 10.70 4.41
N ILE A 228 -22.29 10.92 4.99
CA ILE A 228 -21.08 10.32 4.42
C ILE A 228 -21.26 8.80 4.43
N TRP A 229 -20.57 8.11 3.53
CA TRP A 229 -20.68 6.67 3.46
C TRP A 229 -19.34 6.02 3.14
N ILE A 230 -19.18 4.80 3.65
CA ILE A 230 -18.08 3.89 3.33
C ILE A 230 -18.73 2.56 2.97
N HIS A 231 -18.41 2.00 1.82
CA HIS A 231 -18.96 0.74 1.34
C HIS A 231 -17.82 -0.25 1.13
N GLY A 232 -17.78 -1.31 1.93
CA GLY A 232 -16.86 -2.43 1.77
C GLY A 232 -17.48 -3.53 0.93
N GLY A 233 -17.21 -3.53 -0.37
CA GLY A 233 -17.55 -4.62 -1.26
C GLY A 233 -16.55 -5.79 -1.16
N PRO A 234 -16.81 -6.91 -1.87
CA PRO A 234 -15.94 -8.10 -1.83
C PRO A 234 -14.49 -7.86 -2.24
N GLU A 235 -14.26 -6.95 -3.20
CA GLU A 235 -12.94 -6.69 -3.78
C GLU A 235 -12.48 -5.24 -3.60
N LEU A 236 -13.41 -4.31 -3.41
CA LEU A 236 -13.16 -2.88 -3.43
C LEU A 236 -13.87 -2.19 -2.27
N GLN A 237 -13.21 -1.18 -1.71
CA GLN A 237 -13.82 -0.26 -0.77
C GLN A 237 -14.03 1.11 -1.43
N LEU A 238 -15.22 1.67 -1.29
CA LEU A 238 -15.55 3.01 -1.75
C LEU A 238 -15.91 3.90 -0.56
N TYR A 239 -15.74 5.20 -0.74
CA TYR A 239 -16.29 6.19 0.17
C TYR A 239 -16.82 7.39 -0.60
N GLY A 240 -17.74 8.11 0.03
CA GLY A 240 -18.30 9.30 -0.57
C GLY A 240 -18.93 10.26 0.41
N PHE A 241 -19.34 11.39 -0.15
CA PHE A 241 -19.83 12.55 0.59
C PHE A 241 -21.14 13.02 -0.03
N PRO A 242 -22.02 13.64 0.76
CA PRO A 242 -23.10 14.46 0.22
C PRO A 242 -22.58 15.57 -0.71
N ALA A 243 -23.49 16.22 -1.42
CA ALA A 243 -23.21 17.40 -2.23
C ALA A 243 -23.00 18.64 -1.34
N ILE A 244 -21.77 18.80 -0.85
CA ILE A 244 -21.40 19.83 0.13
C ILE A 244 -21.21 21.23 -0.46
N ASP A 245 -20.88 21.34 -1.75
CA ASP A 245 -20.60 22.60 -2.46
C ASP A 245 -21.71 22.95 -3.47
N GLY A 246 -22.94 22.51 -3.18
CA GLY A 246 -24.13 22.80 -3.99
C GLY A 246 -24.13 22.15 -5.38
N GLN A 247 -24.98 22.67 -6.28
CA GLN A 247 -25.22 22.07 -7.59
C GLN A 247 -23.97 21.98 -8.48
N SER A 248 -23.06 22.96 -8.38
CA SER A 248 -21.79 22.97 -9.12
C SER A 248 -20.72 22.07 -8.50
N GLY A 249 -20.85 21.74 -7.21
CA GLY A 249 -19.93 20.85 -6.51
C GLY A 249 -20.21 19.38 -6.78
N GLY A 250 -21.48 18.99 -6.91
CA GLY A 250 -21.86 17.60 -7.12
C GLY A 250 -21.55 16.70 -5.92
N VAL A 251 -21.71 15.40 -6.12
CA VAL A 251 -21.49 14.35 -5.11
C VAL A 251 -20.10 13.77 -5.30
N LYS A 252 -19.31 13.76 -4.22
CA LYS A 252 -17.94 13.27 -4.24
C LYS A 252 -17.90 11.78 -3.90
N ALA A 253 -17.12 11.01 -4.66
CA ALA A 253 -16.81 9.62 -4.37
C ALA A 253 -15.38 9.25 -4.79
N ALA A 254 -14.84 8.21 -4.17
CA ALA A 254 -13.51 7.68 -4.47
C ALA A 254 -13.38 6.22 -4.01
N PHE A 255 -12.41 5.50 -4.60
CA PHE A 255 -11.95 4.23 -4.03
C PHE A 255 -11.04 4.49 -2.83
N PHE A 256 -11.09 3.58 -1.86
CA PHE A 256 -10.13 3.50 -0.77
C PHE A 256 -9.18 2.34 -1.04
N ARG A 257 -7.87 2.64 -1.11
CA ARG A 257 -6.79 1.64 -1.30
C ARG A 257 -6.84 0.89 -2.64
N ARG A 258 -7.10 1.61 -3.73
CA ARG A 258 -6.95 1.13 -5.12
C ARG A 258 -6.05 2.09 -5.90
N GLY A 259 -4.94 2.46 -5.29
CA GLY A 259 -4.02 3.44 -5.88
C GLY A 259 -2.89 2.78 -6.65
N GLU A 260 -2.36 3.52 -7.61
CA GLU A 260 -1.18 3.11 -8.37
C GLU A 260 0.08 3.60 -7.66
N VAL A 261 1.09 2.74 -7.53
CA VAL A 261 2.36 3.12 -6.90
C VAL A 261 3.00 4.25 -7.70
N CYS A 262 3.37 5.33 -7.02
CA CYS A 262 4.00 6.49 -7.63
C CYS A 262 4.98 7.16 -6.66
N THR A 263 5.60 8.26 -7.08
CA THR A 263 6.25 9.23 -6.20
C THR A 263 5.60 10.60 -6.39
N PRO A 264 5.89 11.59 -5.53
CA PRO A 264 5.40 12.96 -5.77
C PRO A 264 5.84 13.58 -7.11
N GLU A 265 6.96 13.10 -7.65
CA GLU A 265 7.56 13.50 -8.92
C GLU A 265 6.96 12.73 -10.10
N THR A 266 6.66 11.44 -9.94
CA THR A 266 6.17 10.57 -11.02
C THR A 266 4.65 10.40 -11.07
N ILE A 267 3.91 10.92 -10.08
CA ILE A 267 2.46 10.84 -10.05
C ILE A 267 1.84 11.37 -11.34
N ASP A 268 1.07 10.51 -12.01
CA ASP A 268 0.19 10.92 -13.09
C ASP A 268 -0.94 11.78 -12.52
N ARG A 269 -1.03 13.03 -12.98
CA ARG A 269 -2.09 13.95 -12.57
C ARG A 269 -3.24 14.02 -13.57
N GLU A 270 -3.09 13.39 -14.72
CA GLU A 270 -4.20 13.18 -15.65
C GLU A 270 -5.14 12.13 -15.06
N VAL A 271 -6.43 12.31 -15.30
CA VAL A 271 -7.46 11.33 -14.93
C VAL A 271 -8.05 10.82 -16.21
N HIS A 272 -7.92 9.52 -16.44
CA HIS A 272 -8.25 8.91 -17.72
C HIS A 272 -9.73 8.51 -17.79
N PRO A 273 -10.36 8.56 -18.98
CA PRO A 273 -11.78 8.23 -19.14
C PRO A 273 -12.18 6.86 -18.58
N GLU A 274 -11.33 5.84 -18.73
CA GLU A 274 -11.57 4.49 -18.22
C GLU A 274 -11.62 4.44 -16.68
N GLU A 275 -10.87 5.31 -15.98
CA GLU A 275 -10.94 5.41 -14.52
C GLU A 275 -12.29 5.97 -14.07
N VAL A 276 -12.79 6.97 -14.81
CA VAL A 276 -14.10 7.60 -14.60
C VAL A 276 -15.21 6.59 -14.86
N GLU A 277 -15.14 5.85 -15.97
CA GLU A 277 -16.11 4.80 -16.32
C GLU A 277 -16.11 3.68 -15.28
N PHE A 278 -14.94 3.29 -14.79
CA PHE A 278 -14.78 2.23 -13.81
C PHE A 278 -15.43 2.61 -12.47
N ILE A 279 -15.10 3.77 -11.88
CA ILE A 279 -15.77 4.19 -10.64
C ILE A 279 -17.26 4.41 -10.87
N ALA A 280 -17.65 4.88 -12.06
CA ALA A 280 -19.04 5.08 -12.39
C ALA A 280 -19.87 3.80 -12.38
N ALA A 281 -19.33 2.71 -12.94
CA ALA A 281 -19.98 1.41 -12.91
C ALA A 281 -20.23 0.92 -11.48
N HIS A 282 -19.26 1.11 -10.58
CA HIS A 282 -19.37 0.69 -9.18
C HIS A 282 -20.35 1.54 -8.38
N LEU A 283 -20.35 2.87 -8.62
CA LEU A 283 -21.27 3.77 -7.95
C LEU A 283 -22.73 3.49 -8.31
N ARG A 284 -23.05 3.08 -9.55
CA ARG A 284 -24.44 2.77 -9.96
C ARG A 284 -25.09 1.65 -9.16
N ALA A 285 -24.30 0.70 -8.68
CA ALA A 285 -24.81 -0.40 -7.87
C ALA A 285 -25.32 0.10 -6.51
N LEU A 286 -24.57 1.03 -5.88
CA LEU A 286 -24.90 1.55 -4.56
C LEU A 286 -25.79 2.81 -4.61
N LEU A 287 -25.64 3.64 -5.62
CA LEU A 287 -26.28 4.95 -5.79
C LEU A 287 -26.94 4.99 -7.18
N PRO A 288 -28.16 4.47 -7.37
CA PRO A 288 -28.72 4.23 -8.70
C PRO A 288 -28.89 5.46 -9.59
N THR A 289 -29.10 6.63 -8.99
CA THR A 289 -29.19 7.92 -9.71
C THR A 289 -27.80 8.54 -9.96
N MET A 290 -26.72 7.77 -9.77
CA MET A 290 -25.33 8.17 -9.90
C MET A 290 -24.47 7.09 -10.58
N PRO A 291 -23.45 7.46 -11.38
CA PRO A 291 -23.19 8.79 -11.90
C PRO A 291 -23.69 8.95 -13.34
N ASN A 292 -24.23 10.14 -13.60
CA ASN A 292 -24.65 10.58 -14.92
C ASN A 292 -23.54 11.40 -15.62
N ARG A 293 -23.02 12.44 -14.96
CA ARG A 293 -22.02 13.35 -15.54
C ARG A 293 -20.89 13.67 -14.58
N LEU A 294 -19.64 13.47 -15.00
CA LEU A 294 -18.47 13.96 -14.26
C LEU A 294 -18.42 15.49 -14.29
N LEU A 295 -18.28 16.11 -13.13
CA LEU A 295 -18.08 17.56 -12.98
C LEU A 295 -16.60 17.90 -12.81
N SER A 296 -15.90 17.14 -11.98
CA SER A 296 -14.46 17.28 -11.78
C SER A 296 -13.87 15.98 -11.24
N ALA A 297 -12.56 15.82 -11.43
CA ALA A 297 -11.77 14.81 -10.75
C ALA A 297 -10.42 15.43 -10.35
N VAL A 298 -9.87 15.00 -9.22
CA VAL A 298 -8.54 15.41 -8.78
C VAL A 298 -7.74 14.24 -8.25
N THR A 299 -6.45 14.23 -8.56
CA THR A 299 -5.49 13.27 -8.05
C THR A 299 -4.91 13.73 -6.72
N CYS A 300 -4.54 12.79 -5.87
CA CYS A 300 -3.97 12.96 -4.55
C CYS A 300 -3.01 11.80 -4.26
N MET A 301 -2.27 11.87 -3.17
CA MET A 301 -1.38 10.79 -2.74
C MET A 301 -1.76 10.26 -1.37
N TYR A 302 -1.69 8.93 -1.22
CA TYR A 302 -1.52 8.27 0.07
C TYR A 302 -0.06 7.92 0.29
N THR A 303 0.33 7.86 1.56
CA THR A 303 1.63 7.34 1.98
C THR A 303 1.34 6.28 3.01
N THR A 304 1.53 5.03 2.60
CA THR A 304 0.95 3.85 3.21
C THR A 304 2.04 3.03 3.88
N THR A 305 1.79 2.63 5.13
CA THR A 305 2.57 1.62 5.86
C THR A 305 2.03 0.22 5.58
N PRO A 306 2.82 -0.85 5.78
CA PRO A 306 2.37 -2.22 5.48
C PRO A 306 1.16 -2.68 6.31
N ASP A 307 1.05 -2.20 7.54
CA ASP A 307 -0.12 -2.43 8.43
C ASP A 307 -1.18 -1.32 8.35
N HIS A 308 -0.95 -0.33 7.49
CA HIS A 308 -1.78 0.86 7.34
C HIS A 308 -1.91 1.73 8.60
N HIS A 309 -1.13 1.51 9.66
CA HIS A 309 -1.11 2.39 10.83
C HIS A 309 -0.12 3.55 10.69
N PHE A 310 -0.36 4.63 11.43
CA PHE A 310 0.49 5.82 11.36
C PHE A 310 1.91 5.56 11.88
N VAL A 311 2.80 6.52 11.63
CA VAL A 311 4.09 6.61 12.32
C VAL A 311 4.14 7.96 13.02
N ILE A 312 4.16 7.96 14.34
CA ILE A 312 4.25 9.17 15.18
C ILE A 312 5.18 8.85 16.34
N ALA A 313 6.39 9.40 16.32
CA ALA A 313 7.41 9.10 17.33
C ALA A 313 8.51 10.17 17.41
N GLY A 314 9.27 10.15 18.50
CA GLY A 314 10.61 10.73 18.53
C GLY A 314 11.57 9.93 17.63
N HIS A 315 12.55 10.59 17.04
CA HIS A 315 13.56 9.94 16.21
C HIS A 315 14.48 9.07 17.08
N PRO A 316 14.69 7.78 16.76
CA PRO A 316 15.40 6.84 17.61
C PRO A 316 16.86 7.21 17.88
N GLN A 317 17.48 7.97 16.98
CA GLN A 317 18.88 8.41 17.11
C GLN A 317 19.02 9.89 17.51
N HIS A 318 17.94 10.67 17.48
CA HIS A 318 17.98 12.13 17.62
C HIS A 318 16.84 12.61 18.50
N ALA A 319 17.09 12.78 19.80
CA ALA A 319 16.06 13.17 20.78
C ALA A 319 15.35 14.50 20.44
N GLN A 320 16.03 15.39 19.73
CA GLN A 320 15.53 16.69 19.23
C GLN A 320 14.76 16.61 17.90
N VAL A 321 14.36 15.42 17.46
CA VAL A 321 13.61 15.24 16.21
C VAL A 321 12.36 14.41 16.49
N THR A 322 11.21 14.86 16.00
CA THR A 322 9.95 14.14 16.04
C THR A 322 9.44 13.95 14.60
N VAL A 323 8.88 12.79 14.30
CA VAL A 323 8.38 12.45 12.97
C VAL A 323 6.90 12.09 13.01
N ALA A 324 6.18 12.51 11.97
CA ALA A 324 4.79 12.12 11.72
C ALA A 324 4.60 11.83 10.21
N CYS A 325 4.40 10.56 9.86
CA CYS A 325 4.23 10.12 8.47
C CYS A 325 3.37 8.84 8.39
N GLY A 326 3.23 8.27 7.18
CA GLY A 326 2.57 6.97 7.00
C GLY A 326 1.08 6.97 7.33
N PHE A 327 0.36 8.06 7.02
CA PHE A 327 -1.05 8.22 7.41
C PHE A 327 -2.06 7.39 6.61
N SER A 328 -1.59 6.57 5.66
CA SER A 328 -2.31 5.46 5.01
C SER A 328 -3.71 5.82 4.48
N GLY A 329 -3.88 7.06 4.05
CA GLY A 329 -5.13 7.56 3.48
C GLY A 329 -6.24 7.91 4.48
N HIS A 330 -6.01 7.78 5.79
CA HIS A 330 -7.07 8.01 6.79
C HIS A 330 -6.66 8.95 7.94
N GLY A 331 -5.51 9.62 7.87
CA GLY A 331 -5.00 10.49 8.94
C GLY A 331 -5.67 11.85 9.10
N PHE A 332 -6.39 12.39 8.10
CA PHE A 332 -6.80 13.80 8.15
C PHE A 332 -7.73 14.15 9.33
N LYS A 333 -8.63 13.24 9.70
CA LYS A 333 -9.54 13.43 10.84
C LYS A 333 -8.82 13.59 12.19
N PHE A 334 -7.57 13.15 12.28
CA PHE A 334 -6.72 13.24 13.46
C PHE A 334 -5.84 14.50 13.47
N VAL A 335 -5.93 15.39 12.46
CA VAL A 335 -5.02 16.53 12.32
C VAL A 335 -4.91 17.38 13.60
N PRO A 336 -6.00 17.75 14.30
CA PRO A 336 -5.87 18.53 15.52
C PRO A 336 -5.14 17.78 16.64
N VAL A 337 -5.54 16.54 16.95
CA VAL A 337 -4.91 15.75 18.03
C VAL A 337 -3.47 15.37 17.72
N VAL A 338 -3.14 15.08 16.45
CA VAL A 338 -1.76 14.83 16.04
C VAL A 338 -0.92 16.11 16.18
N GLY A 339 -1.49 17.29 15.90
CA GLY A 339 -0.83 18.57 16.18
C GLY A 339 -0.50 18.74 17.67
N GLU A 340 -1.44 18.38 18.55
CA GLU A 340 -1.25 18.38 20.01
C GLU A 340 -0.14 17.41 20.44
N ILE A 341 -0.20 16.15 19.97
CA ILE A 341 0.81 15.11 20.23
C ILE A 341 2.21 15.56 19.80
N LEU A 342 2.33 16.11 18.59
CA LEU A 342 3.62 16.58 18.07
C LEU A 342 4.18 17.73 18.89
N ALA A 343 3.33 18.60 19.42
CA ALA A 343 3.74 19.65 20.34
C ALA A 343 4.16 19.08 21.71
N ASP A 344 3.50 18.04 22.22
CA ASP A 344 3.91 17.36 23.46
C ASP A 344 5.30 16.73 23.31
N LEU A 345 5.48 15.95 22.24
CA LEU A 345 6.75 15.28 21.93
C LEU A 345 7.89 16.27 21.73
N ALA A 346 7.65 17.38 21.03
CA ALA A 346 8.68 18.38 20.78
C ALA A 346 9.07 19.20 22.02
N LEU A 347 8.14 19.44 22.95
CA LEU A 347 8.41 20.27 24.14
C LEU A 347 8.83 19.46 25.36
N SER A 348 8.39 18.19 25.46
CA SER A 348 8.56 17.37 26.66
C SER A 348 9.16 15.98 26.40
N GLY A 349 9.25 15.56 25.14
CA GLY A 349 9.73 14.23 24.75
C GLY A 349 8.71 13.09 24.96
N ALA A 350 7.51 13.37 25.48
CA ALA A 350 6.45 12.39 25.72
C ALA A 350 5.06 12.99 25.45
N THR A 351 4.03 12.14 25.39
CA THR A 351 2.62 12.55 25.33
C THR A 351 1.80 11.58 26.17
N ASP A 352 0.69 12.04 26.76
CA ASP A 352 -0.26 11.18 27.49
C ASP A 352 -1.21 10.43 26.55
N HIS A 353 -1.22 10.78 25.26
CA HIS A 353 -2.02 10.12 24.24
C HIS A 353 -1.49 8.71 23.92
N PRO A 354 -2.36 7.71 23.68
CA PRO A 354 -1.95 6.33 23.43
C PRO A 354 -1.39 6.15 22.01
N ILE A 355 -0.14 6.56 21.80
CA ILE A 355 0.54 6.50 20.48
C ILE A 355 1.40 5.25 20.28
N ALA A 356 1.34 4.27 21.19
CA ALA A 356 2.15 3.04 21.11
C ALA A 356 1.91 2.25 19.81
N LEU A 357 0.68 2.29 19.27
CA LEU A 357 0.34 1.69 17.97
C LEU A 357 1.15 2.29 16.80
N PHE A 358 1.67 3.51 16.96
CA PHE A 358 2.38 4.25 15.90
C PHE A 358 3.89 4.18 16.02
N ASP A 359 4.41 3.35 16.93
CA ASP A 359 5.84 3.14 17.11
C ASP A 359 6.47 2.61 15.79
N PRO A 360 7.51 3.26 15.24
CA PRO A 360 8.20 2.79 14.05
C PRO A 360 8.95 1.45 14.25
N GLY A 361 9.17 1.01 15.48
CA GLY A 361 9.78 -0.27 15.84
C GLY A 361 8.79 -1.43 15.95
N ARG A 362 7.48 -1.21 15.72
CA ARG A 362 6.47 -2.27 15.77
C ARG A 362 6.69 -3.34 14.67
N PRO A 363 6.23 -4.60 14.87
CA PRO A 363 6.59 -5.72 13.99
C PRO A 363 6.32 -5.51 12.48
N ALA A 364 5.22 -4.85 12.12
CA ALA A 364 4.88 -4.59 10.72
C ALA A 364 5.76 -3.51 10.06
N MET A 365 6.41 -2.66 10.87
CA MET A 365 7.33 -1.63 10.40
C MET A 365 8.78 -2.11 10.39
N THR A 366 9.09 -3.14 11.17
CA THR A 366 10.35 -3.84 11.04
C THR A 366 10.33 -4.64 9.75
N ARG A 367 11.03 -4.14 8.72
CA ARG A 367 11.50 -5.03 7.67
C ARG A 367 12.21 -6.20 8.37
N PRO A 368 11.89 -7.48 8.08
CA PRO A 368 12.65 -8.59 8.65
C PRO A 368 14.11 -8.24 8.46
N ARG A 369 14.90 -8.21 9.54
CA ARG A 369 16.28 -7.69 9.55
C ARG A 369 16.96 -8.12 8.26
N ARG A 370 17.03 -7.21 7.30
CA ARG A 370 17.96 -7.31 6.21
C ARG A 370 19.28 -7.18 6.94
N LYS A 371 20.02 -8.29 7.10
CA LYS A 371 21.45 -8.20 7.43
C LYS A 371 21.97 -7.05 6.57
N VAL A 372 22.63 -6.07 7.19
CA VAL A 372 23.31 -5.00 6.48
C VAL A 372 24.03 -5.66 5.31
N VAL A 373 23.51 -5.46 4.10
CA VAL A 373 24.23 -5.77 2.87
C VAL A 373 25.00 -4.48 2.63
N PRO A 374 26.30 -4.44 2.95
CA PRO A 374 27.11 -3.26 2.69
C PRO A 374 27.16 -3.09 1.17
N ASP A 375 26.69 -1.95 0.68
CA ASP A 375 26.75 -1.56 -0.74
C ASP A 375 26.00 -2.52 -1.70
N MET A 376 25.26 -1.95 -2.66
CA MET A 376 24.77 -2.75 -3.77
C MET A 376 25.92 -2.98 -4.73
N THR A 377 26.75 -3.95 -4.36
CA THR A 377 27.42 -4.82 -5.31
C THR A 377 26.91 -6.23 -5.08
N MET A 378 25.71 -6.55 -5.57
CA MET A 378 25.48 -7.71 -6.46
C MET A 378 23.99 -7.93 -6.81
N PRO A 379 23.65 -8.16 -8.09
CA PRO A 379 22.32 -8.59 -8.53
C PRO A 379 21.94 -9.98 -8.00
N LEU A 380 20.66 -10.37 -8.12
CA LEU A 380 20.16 -11.73 -7.86
C LEU A 380 21.06 -12.77 -8.59
N ASP A 381 21.62 -13.73 -7.86
CA ASP A 381 22.49 -14.76 -8.44
C ASP A 381 21.72 -16.08 -8.59
N LEU A 382 21.52 -16.52 -9.83
CA LEU A 382 20.86 -17.80 -10.13
C LEU A 382 21.77 -19.01 -9.84
N ALA A 383 23.09 -18.81 -9.69
CA ALA A 383 24.05 -19.91 -9.63
C ALA A 383 23.85 -20.89 -8.45
N PRO A 384 23.57 -20.46 -7.20
CA PRO A 384 23.37 -21.39 -6.10
C PRO A 384 22.20 -22.35 -6.38
N GLN A 385 21.10 -21.80 -6.88
CA GLN A 385 19.92 -22.59 -7.20
C GLN A 385 20.12 -23.47 -8.44
N ALA A 386 20.80 -22.95 -9.46
CA ALA A 386 21.17 -23.71 -10.65
C ALA A 386 22.07 -24.92 -10.32
N ALA A 387 23.02 -24.75 -9.39
CA ALA A 387 23.89 -25.83 -8.93
C ALA A 387 23.11 -26.93 -8.21
N GLU A 388 22.11 -26.57 -7.40
CA GLU A 388 21.25 -27.54 -6.72
C GLU A 388 20.40 -28.34 -7.73
N VAL A 389 19.84 -27.69 -8.74
CA VAL A 389 19.12 -28.41 -9.81
C VAL A 389 20.06 -29.33 -10.58
N ALA A 390 21.28 -28.88 -10.90
CA ALA A 390 22.27 -29.73 -11.55
C ALA A 390 22.62 -30.98 -10.71
N ARG A 391 22.69 -30.85 -9.38
CA ARG A 391 22.88 -31.97 -8.45
C ARG A 391 21.73 -32.96 -8.52
N VAL A 392 20.49 -32.48 -8.47
CA VAL A 392 19.27 -33.31 -8.59
C VAL A 392 19.25 -34.05 -9.92
N VAL A 393 19.52 -33.34 -11.03
CA VAL A 393 19.57 -33.91 -12.40
C VAL A 393 20.60 -35.02 -12.51
N ALA A 394 21.77 -34.87 -11.89
CA ALA A 394 22.80 -35.89 -11.87
C ALA A 394 22.38 -37.17 -11.12
N GLY A 395 21.46 -37.05 -10.15
CA GLY A 395 20.93 -38.17 -9.36
C GLY A 395 19.77 -38.92 -10.01
N VAL A 396 19.15 -38.38 -11.08
CA VAL A 396 18.01 -39.02 -11.76
C VAL A 396 18.46 -40.27 -12.52
N ARG A 397 17.81 -41.41 -12.26
CA ARG A 397 18.07 -42.69 -12.93
C ARG A 397 17.12 -42.93 -14.11
N ASP A 398 17.52 -43.75 -15.08
CA ASP A 398 16.72 -44.00 -16.30
C ASP A 398 15.38 -44.69 -15.99
N ASP A 399 15.31 -45.52 -14.94
CA ASP A 399 14.09 -46.19 -14.50
C ASP A 399 13.05 -45.22 -13.91
N GLN A 400 13.44 -43.98 -13.58
CA GLN A 400 12.58 -42.96 -12.98
C GLN A 400 12.01 -41.97 -14.00
N LEU A 401 12.40 -42.07 -15.28
CA LEU A 401 12.01 -41.10 -16.30
C LEU A 401 10.49 -41.05 -16.53
N ALA A 402 9.79 -42.16 -16.27
CA ALA A 402 8.35 -42.25 -16.38
C ALA A 402 7.60 -41.91 -15.07
N ASP A 403 8.32 -41.64 -13.98
CA ASP A 403 7.70 -41.36 -12.67
C ASP A 403 6.90 -40.05 -12.73
N PRO A 404 5.78 -39.95 -11.98
CA PRO A 404 5.01 -38.72 -11.88
C PRO A 404 5.79 -37.63 -11.12
N THR A 405 5.39 -36.38 -11.32
CA THR A 405 5.90 -35.24 -10.55
C THR A 405 4.76 -34.48 -9.86
N PRO A 406 5.05 -33.64 -8.86
CA PRO A 406 4.05 -32.72 -8.29
C PRO A 406 3.49 -31.70 -9.30
N CYS A 407 4.21 -31.44 -10.40
CA CYS A 407 3.69 -30.68 -11.53
C CYS A 407 2.67 -31.54 -12.27
N ALA A 408 1.39 -31.16 -12.17
CA ALA A 408 0.27 -31.96 -12.67
C ALA A 408 0.48 -32.44 -14.12
N ASP A 409 0.13 -33.70 -14.36
CA ASP A 409 0.20 -34.37 -15.66
C ASP A 409 1.59 -34.36 -16.33
N THR A 410 2.67 -34.16 -15.57
CA THR A 410 4.04 -34.09 -16.09
C THR A 410 4.92 -35.20 -15.50
N SER A 411 5.56 -36.01 -16.35
CA SER A 411 6.55 -37.01 -15.93
C SER A 411 7.93 -36.39 -15.69
N VAL A 412 8.81 -37.10 -14.99
CA VAL A 412 10.22 -36.67 -14.80
C VAL A 412 10.89 -36.38 -16.15
N ALA A 413 10.70 -37.22 -17.18
CA ALA A 413 11.27 -36.98 -18.50
C ALA A 413 10.75 -35.70 -19.16
N ALA A 414 9.44 -35.45 -19.08
CA ALA A 414 8.83 -34.26 -19.67
C ALA A 414 9.31 -32.98 -18.96
N LEU A 415 9.49 -33.05 -17.64
CA LEU A 415 9.98 -31.93 -16.85
C LEU A 415 11.48 -31.64 -17.05
N LEU A 416 12.29 -32.69 -17.24
CA LEU A 416 13.69 -32.53 -17.67
C LEU A 416 13.78 -31.88 -19.06
N HIS A 417 12.89 -32.22 -19.99
CA HIS A 417 12.81 -31.55 -21.28
C HIS A 417 12.42 -30.06 -21.15
N HIS A 418 11.45 -29.76 -20.28
CA HIS A 418 11.08 -28.38 -19.94
C HIS A 418 12.29 -27.60 -19.41
N LEU A 419 13.05 -28.16 -18.46
CA LEU A 419 14.27 -27.55 -17.94
C LEU A 419 15.34 -27.31 -19.03
N VAL A 420 15.50 -28.24 -19.97
CA VAL A 420 16.43 -28.09 -21.11
C VAL A 420 16.03 -26.95 -22.04
N THR A 421 14.74 -26.77 -22.29
CA THR A 421 14.23 -25.74 -23.20
C THR A 421 14.14 -24.38 -22.53
N LEU A 422 13.71 -24.32 -21.27
CA LEU A 422 13.62 -23.07 -20.50
C LEU A 422 14.99 -22.46 -20.25
N THR A 423 16.02 -23.26 -19.98
CA THR A 423 17.37 -22.73 -19.74
C THR A 423 17.95 -22.03 -20.97
N VAL A 424 17.57 -22.46 -22.18
CA VAL A 424 17.89 -21.75 -23.42
C VAL A 424 17.08 -20.46 -23.54
N ALA A 425 15.76 -20.54 -23.34
CA ALA A 425 14.86 -19.40 -23.47
C ALA A 425 15.22 -18.25 -22.52
N PHE A 426 15.42 -18.55 -21.24
CA PHE A 426 15.76 -17.54 -20.23
C PHE A 426 17.20 -17.05 -20.32
N ARG A 427 18.11 -17.84 -20.92
CA ARG A 427 19.45 -17.34 -21.27
C ARG A 427 19.36 -16.33 -22.40
N GLY A 428 18.65 -16.67 -23.47
CA GLY A 428 18.47 -15.75 -24.59
C GLY A 428 17.71 -14.48 -24.19
N ALA A 429 16.78 -14.56 -23.23
CA ALA A 429 16.16 -13.37 -22.63
C ALA A 429 17.18 -12.48 -21.87
N ALA A 430 18.16 -13.06 -21.18
CA ALA A 430 19.25 -12.30 -20.57
C ALA A 430 20.16 -11.64 -21.63
N GLU A 431 20.43 -12.36 -22.72
CA GLU A 431 21.24 -11.92 -23.86
C GLU A 431 20.48 -10.98 -24.83
N LYS A 432 19.18 -10.72 -24.57
CA LYS A 432 18.26 -9.93 -25.40
C LYS A 432 18.08 -10.46 -26.82
N GLU A 433 18.17 -11.77 -26.97
CA GLU A 433 17.95 -12.47 -28.23
C GLU A 433 16.46 -12.83 -28.42
N PRO A 434 15.92 -12.81 -29.65
CA PRO A 434 14.57 -13.28 -29.92
C PRO A 434 14.40 -14.76 -29.56
N GLN A 435 13.34 -15.09 -28.82
CA GLN A 435 13.04 -16.46 -28.38
C GLN A 435 11.89 -17.06 -29.19
N ALA A 436 11.92 -18.39 -29.37
CA ALA A 436 10.78 -19.13 -29.88
C ALA A 436 9.60 -19.10 -28.87
N PRO A 437 8.35 -19.35 -29.31
CA PRO A 437 7.23 -19.55 -28.39
C PRO A 437 7.54 -20.65 -27.37
N GLY A 438 7.06 -20.45 -26.14
CA GLY A 438 7.65 -20.93 -24.88
C GLY A 438 8.04 -22.41 -24.75
N PRO A 439 8.83 -22.74 -23.71
CA PRO A 439 9.18 -24.12 -23.40
C PRO A 439 7.93 -24.88 -22.92
N TYR A 440 7.67 -26.04 -23.53
CA TYR A 440 6.60 -26.94 -23.11
C TYR A 440 7.20 -28.31 -22.75
N PRO A 441 6.74 -28.94 -21.66
CA PRO A 441 7.19 -30.28 -21.28
C PRO A 441 6.79 -31.31 -22.34
N ASP A 442 7.75 -32.12 -22.78
CA ASP A 442 7.53 -33.20 -23.75
C ASP A 442 8.55 -34.33 -23.48
N ALA A 443 8.07 -35.46 -22.98
CA ALA A 443 8.92 -36.59 -22.63
C ALA A 443 9.63 -37.19 -23.85
N ASP A 444 8.99 -37.18 -25.02
CA ASP A 444 9.52 -37.80 -26.24
C ASP A 444 10.64 -36.97 -26.87
N GLN A 445 10.78 -35.71 -26.47
CA GLN A 445 11.80 -34.78 -26.95
C GLN A 445 12.99 -34.60 -26.00
N LEU A 446 13.05 -35.34 -24.88
CA LEU A 446 14.18 -35.28 -23.97
C LEU A 446 15.49 -35.68 -24.69
N PRO A 447 16.50 -34.78 -24.82
CA PRO A 447 17.72 -35.11 -25.54
C PRO A 447 18.50 -36.23 -24.84
N PRO A 448 19.08 -37.20 -25.57
CA PRO A 448 19.77 -38.34 -24.96
C PRO A 448 20.98 -37.94 -24.09
N ASP A 449 21.51 -36.73 -24.27
CA ASP A 449 22.62 -36.15 -23.51
C ASP A 449 22.16 -35.23 -22.36
N TRP A 450 20.87 -35.25 -21.96
CA TRP A 450 20.29 -34.34 -20.97
C TRP A 450 21.09 -34.25 -19.66
N ARG A 451 21.62 -35.37 -19.16
CA ARG A 451 22.44 -35.41 -17.93
C ARG A 451 23.71 -34.56 -18.00
N GLN A 452 24.31 -34.43 -19.19
CA GLN A 452 25.47 -33.56 -19.38
C GLN A 452 25.09 -32.17 -19.88
N ARG A 453 24.01 -32.09 -20.66
CA ARG A 453 23.52 -30.85 -21.29
C ARG A 453 22.96 -29.88 -20.26
N LEU A 454 22.04 -30.34 -19.40
CA LEU A 454 21.28 -29.48 -18.52
C LEU A 454 22.17 -28.78 -17.47
N PRO A 455 23.13 -29.44 -16.79
CA PRO A 455 24.08 -28.75 -15.91
C PRO A 455 24.87 -27.64 -16.62
N ARG A 456 25.33 -27.87 -17.86
CA ARG A 456 26.05 -26.86 -18.65
C ARG A 456 25.16 -25.69 -19.05
N GLN A 457 23.89 -25.94 -19.36
CA GLN A 457 22.92 -24.89 -19.68
C GLN A 457 22.57 -24.06 -18.43
N LEU A 458 22.44 -24.70 -17.27
CA LEU A 458 22.23 -24.05 -15.98
C LEU A 458 23.41 -23.13 -15.61
N ASP A 459 24.65 -23.59 -15.80
CA ASP A 459 25.84 -22.76 -15.63
C ASP A 459 25.84 -21.55 -16.59
N ALA A 460 25.47 -21.75 -17.85
CA ALA A 460 25.40 -20.69 -18.85
C ALA A 460 24.27 -19.68 -18.57
N LEU A 461 23.11 -20.16 -18.11
CA LEU A 461 22.00 -19.32 -17.68
C LEU A 461 22.41 -18.43 -16.51
N ALA A 462 23.02 -19.01 -15.48
CA ALA A 462 23.50 -18.26 -14.32
C ALA A 462 24.58 -17.24 -14.70
N ALA A 463 25.48 -17.60 -15.63
CA ALA A 463 26.47 -16.67 -16.15
C ALA A 463 25.81 -15.50 -16.91
N ALA A 464 24.83 -15.76 -17.78
CA ALA A 464 24.15 -14.72 -18.54
C ALA A 464 23.41 -13.71 -17.65
N TRP A 465 22.73 -14.18 -16.59
CA TRP A 465 22.04 -13.31 -15.64
C TRP A 465 22.97 -12.56 -14.66
N ARG A 466 24.26 -12.86 -14.64
CA ARG A 466 25.26 -12.05 -13.91
C ARG A 466 25.71 -10.83 -14.71
N GLU A 467 25.49 -10.81 -16.02
CA GLU A 467 25.86 -9.68 -16.87
C GLU A 467 24.93 -8.48 -16.60
N PRO A 468 25.45 -7.27 -16.34
CA PRO A 468 24.62 -6.09 -16.07
C PRO A 468 23.57 -5.79 -17.16
N SER A 469 23.91 -6.02 -18.43
CA SER A 469 23.02 -5.79 -19.56
C SER A 469 21.75 -6.64 -19.54
N ALA A 470 21.76 -7.78 -18.84
CA ALA A 470 20.57 -8.61 -18.68
C ALA A 470 19.46 -7.88 -17.89
N TRP A 471 19.87 -7.02 -16.96
CA TRP A 471 19.00 -6.28 -16.03
C TRP A 471 18.50 -4.95 -16.60
N GLU A 472 19.09 -4.46 -17.68
CA GLU A 472 18.73 -3.19 -18.29
C GLU A 472 17.55 -3.34 -19.26
N GLY A 473 16.63 -2.39 -19.21
CA GLY A 473 15.49 -2.30 -20.14
C GLY A 473 14.53 -3.50 -20.08
N SER A 474 13.78 -3.68 -21.17
CA SER A 474 12.85 -4.80 -21.33
C SER A 474 13.52 -5.97 -22.05
N THR A 475 12.96 -7.16 -21.88
CA THR A 475 13.28 -8.37 -22.66
C THR A 475 12.01 -9.16 -22.94
N GLU A 476 12.10 -10.12 -23.85
CA GLU A 476 10.98 -10.95 -24.27
C GLU A 476 11.13 -12.39 -23.76
N ILE A 477 10.05 -12.94 -23.23
CA ILE A 477 9.96 -14.35 -22.85
C ILE A 477 8.55 -14.86 -23.13
N ALA A 478 8.44 -16.02 -23.77
CA ALA A 478 7.14 -16.65 -24.10
C ALA A 478 6.14 -15.72 -24.82
N GLY A 479 6.63 -14.79 -25.66
CA GLY A 479 5.79 -13.82 -26.39
C GLY A 479 5.34 -12.62 -25.56
N MET A 480 5.83 -12.45 -24.34
CA MET A 480 5.56 -11.30 -23.47
C MET A 480 6.81 -10.43 -23.33
N THR A 481 6.65 -9.11 -23.40
CA THR A 481 7.71 -8.13 -23.13
C THR A 481 7.63 -7.66 -21.68
N MET A 482 8.70 -7.83 -20.91
CA MET A 482 8.76 -7.52 -19.48
C MET A 482 10.10 -6.89 -19.10
N PRO A 483 10.20 -6.12 -17.99
CA PRO A 483 11.50 -5.63 -17.49
C PRO A 483 12.47 -6.77 -17.20
N GLY A 484 13.75 -6.59 -17.54
CA GLY A 484 14.82 -7.57 -17.27
C GLY A 484 14.85 -8.10 -15.84
N PRO A 485 14.74 -7.25 -14.80
CA PRO A 485 14.72 -7.71 -13.41
C PRO A 485 13.55 -8.64 -13.08
N THR A 486 12.38 -8.41 -13.68
CA THR A 486 11.22 -9.29 -13.50
C THR A 486 11.45 -10.64 -14.15
N VAL A 487 11.99 -10.66 -15.38
CA VAL A 487 12.29 -11.92 -16.09
C VAL A 487 13.36 -12.74 -15.37
N ALA A 488 14.32 -12.09 -14.69
CA ALA A 488 15.32 -12.78 -13.87
C ALA A 488 14.69 -13.58 -12.72
N VAL A 489 13.69 -12.99 -12.05
CA VAL A 489 12.97 -13.64 -10.95
C VAL A 489 12.06 -14.76 -11.47
N VAL A 490 11.42 -14.57 -12.63
CA VAL A 490 10.67 -15.64 -13.31
C VAL A 490 11.59 -16.82 -13.65
N ALA A 491 12.77 -16.55 -14.22
CA ALA A 491 13.76 -17.58 -14.55
C ALA A 491 14.17 -18.38 -13.30
N LEU A 492 14.44 -17.67 -12.20
CA LEU A 492 14.79 -18.30 -10.93
C LEU A 492 13.64 -19.12 -10.35
N ASN A 493 12.41 -18.65 -10.48
CA ASN A 493 11.21 -19.35 -10.03
C ASN A 493 11.01 -20.67 -10.79
N GLU A 494 11.13 -20.64 -12.12
CA GLU A 494 11.06 -21.83 -12.98
C GLU A 494 12.14 -22.85 -12.60
N VAL A 495 13.40 -22.41 -12.46
CA VAL A 495 14.52 -23.30 -12.08
C VAL A 495 14.28 -23.92 -10.70
N LEU A 496 13.86 -23.13 -9.72
CA LEU A 496 13.68 -23.60 -8.34
C LEU A 496 12.49 -24.55 -8.21
N VAL A 497 11.31 -24.14 -8.66
CA VAL A 497 10.08 -24.92 -8.45
C VAL A 497 10.15 -26.23 -9.23
N HIS A 498 10.59 -26.20 -10.49
CA HIS A 498 10.70 -27.42 -11.28
C HIS A 498 11.90 -28.28 -10.88
N GLY A 499 12.97 -27.68 -10.35
CA GLY A 499 14.03 -28.45 -9.71
C GLY A 499 13.53 -29.27 -8.52
N TRP A 500 12.64 -28.68 -7.70
CA TRP A 500 11.98 -29.39 -6.61
C TRP A 500 11.02 -30.47 -7.13
N ASP A 501 10.23 -30.17 -8.16
CA ASP A 501 9.30 -31.12 -8.78
C ASP A 501 10.06 -32.40 -9.25
N VAL A 502 11.25 -32.26 -9.86
CA VAL A 502 12.11 -33.41 -10.24
C VAL A 502 12.67 -34.14 -9.02
N ALA A 503 13.14 -33.41 -8.00
CA ALA A 503 13.68 -34.02 -6.78
C ALA A 503 12.61 -34.85 -6.06
N ALA A 504 11.41 -34.29 -5.91
CA ALA A 504 10.26 -34.97 -5.33
C ALA A 504 9.88 -36.21 -6.14
N GLY A 505 9.72 -36.10 -7.46
CA GLY A 505 9.38 -37.22 -8.35
C GLY A 505 10.40 -38.36 -8.34
N THR A 506 11.66 -38.06 -8.01
CA THR A 506 12.75 -39.05 -7.97
C THR A 506 13.17 -39.47 -6.54
N GLY A 507 12.45 -38.99 -5.51
CA GLY A 507 12.71 -39.30 -4.11
C GLY A 507 14.03 -38.73 -3.57
N GLN A 508 14.53 -37.65 -4.16
CA GLN A 508 15.75 -36.96 -3.73
C GLN A 508 15.45 -35.83 -2.74
N GLU A 509 16.37 -35.58 -1.81
CA GLU A 509 16.35 -34.36 -0.99
C GLU A 509 16.54 -33.13 -1.89
N TYR A 510 15.89 -32.01 -1.55
CA TYR A 510 16.02 -30.74 -2.28
C TYR A 510 16.46 -29.62 -1.33
N LEU A 511 17.64 -29.07 -1.58
CA LEU A 511 18.31 -28.08 -0.75
C LEU A 511 18.21 -26.70 -1.41
N ALA A 512 16.98 -26.15 -1.47
CA ALA A 512 16.75 -24.85 -2.07
C ALA A 512 17.60 -23.75 -1.41
N ASP A 513 18.24 -22.93 -2.23
CA ASP A 513 18.95 -21.75 -1.74
C ASP A 513 17.95 -20.80 -1.08
N GLN A 514 18.21 -20.43 0.17
CA GLN A 514 17.24 -19.69 0.97
C GLN A 514 16.96 -18.29 0.41
N ALA A 515 17.96 -17.64 -0.18
CA ALA A 515 17.77 -16.31 -0.78
C ALA A 515 16.94 -16.41 -2.07
N SER A 516 17.20 -17.44 -2.87
CA SER A 516 16.44 -17.74 -4.08
C SER A 516 14.99 -18.13 -3.78
N ALA A 517 14.77 -19.00 -2.80
CA ALA A 517 13.43 -19.39 -2.36
C ALA A 517 12.64 -18.20 -1.81
N GLN A 518 13.28 -17.30 -1.06
CA GLN A 518 12.62 -16.09 -0.57
C GLN A 518 12.26 -15.13 -1.71
N ALA A 519 13.17 -14.87 -2.65
CA ALA A 519 12.88 -14.01 -3.81
C ALA A 519 11.72 -14.57 -4.65
N CYS A 520 11.67 -15.89 -4.84
CA CYS A 520 10.58 -16.56 -5.55
C CYS A 520 9.26 -16.50 -4.77
N LEU A 521 9.28 -16.61 -3.44
CA LEU A 521 8.08 -16.50 -2.59
C LEU A 521 7.50 -15.10 -2.66
N ASP A 522 8.34 -14.07 -2.52
CA ASP A 522 7.93 -12.68 -2.59
C ASP A 522 7.27 -12.39 -3.94
N PHE A 523 7.87 -12.85 -5.04
CA PHE A 523 7.30 -12.75 -6.39
C PHE A 523 5.96 -13.47 -6.55
N ALA A 524 5.85 -14.71 -6.07
CA ALA A 524 4.61 -15.48 -6.17
C ALA A 524 3.45 -14.83 -5.38
N VAL A 525 3.75 -14.27 -4.21
CA VAL A 525 2.78 -13.53 -3.39
C VAL A 525 2.39 -12.20 -4.07
N GLU A 526 3.37 -11.48 -4.62
CA GLU A 526 3.14 -10.21 -5.31
C GLU A 526 2.27 -10.39 -6.56
N ILE A 527 2.57 -11.39 -7.40
CA ILE A 527 1.76 -11.68 -8.59
C ILE A 527 0.36 -12.16 -8.21
N ALA A 528 0.21 -12.95 -7.14
CA ALA A 528 -1.12 -13.35 -6.66
C ALA A 528 -1.96 -12.15 -6.22
N ALA A 529 -1.35 -11.12 -5.65
CA ALA A 529 -2.02 -9.90 -5.21
C ALA A 529 -2.29 -8.90 -6.36
N SER A 530 -1.35 -8.75 -7.28
CA SER A 530 -1.37 -7.69 -8.30
C SER A 530 -1.91 -8.12 -9.67
N ALA A 531 -1.79 -9.40 -10.02
CA ALA A 531 -2.15 -9.94 -11.34
C ALA A 531 -2.67 -11.40 -11.23
N PRO A 532 -3.85 -11.62 -10.61
CA PRO A 532 -4.37 -12.97 -10.35
C PRO A 532 -4.61 -13.79 -11.62
N GLU A 533 -4.93 -13.16 -12.75
CA GLU A 533 -5.07 -13.86 -14.05
C GLU A 533 -3.71 -14.38 -14.55
N MET A 534 -2.66 -13.57 -14.44
CA MET A 534 -1.28 -13.97 -14.77
C MET A 534 -0.83 -15.11 -13.85
N ARG A 535 -1.11 -14.99 -12.54
CA ARG A 535 -0.85 -16.04 -11.55
C ARG A 535 -1.51 -17.36 -11.94
N ASN A 536 -2.78 -17.34 -12.33
CA ASN A 536 -3.54 -18.53 -12.70
C ASN A 536 -3.07 -19.16 -14.02
N GLY A 537 -2.44 -18.37 -14.90
CA GLY A 537 -1.75 -18.88 -16.08
C GLY A 537 -0.41 -19.55 -15.77
N MET A 538 0.24 -19.18 -14.66
CA MET A 538 1.57 -19.68 -14.27
C MET A 538 1.52 -20.85 -13.25
N TYR A 539 0.55 -20.84 -12.33
CA TYR A 539 0.52 -21.74 -11.17
C TYR A 539 -0.82 -22.46 -11.00
N GLY A 540 -0.76 -23.67 -10.43
CA GLY A 540 -1.96 -24.38 -9.96
C GLY A 540 -2.61 -23.69 -8.76
N PRO A 541 -3.81 -24.08 -8.32
CA PRO A 541 -4.50 -23.47 -7.17
C PRO A 541 -3.63 -23.44 -5.91
N VAL A 542 -3.67 -22.34 -5.14
CA VAL A 542 -2.87 -22.21 -3.90
C VAL A 542 -3.17 -23.37 -2.94
N VAL A 543 -2.12 -23.99 -2.43
CA VAL A 543 -2.19 -24.97 -1.34
C VAL A 543 -1.85 -24.25 -0.04
N LEU A 544 -2.75 -24.36 0.95
CA LEU A 544 -2.55 -23.70 2.24
C LEU A 544 -1.38 -24.35 3.00
N VAL A 545 -0.38 -23.53 3.32
CA VAL A 545 0.79 -23.90 4.11
C VAL A 545 0.90 -22.95 5.31
N PRO A 546 1.19 -23.45 6.52
CA PRO A 546 1.35 -22.60 7.71
C PRO A 546 2.37 -21.47 7.50
N SER A 547 2.09 -20.30 8.05
CA SER A 547 2.95 -19.11 7.86
C SER A 547 4.34 -19.25 8.50
N ASP A 548 4.50 -20.15 9.47
CA ASP A 548 5.75 -20.50 10.15
C ASP A 548 6.50 -21.67 9.52
N ALA A 549 5.97 -22.26 8.43
CA ALA A 549 6.65 -23.30 7.68
C ALA A 549 7.92 -22.76 6.98
N PRO A 550 8.88 -23.65 6.61
CA PRO A 550 10.04 -23.29 5.82
C PRO A 550 9.69 -22.46 4.57
N VAL A 551 10.60 -21.58 4.14
CA VAL A 551 10.37 -20.69 2.99
C VAL A 551 10.04 -21.46 1.71
N LEU A 552 10.70 -22.59 1.49
CA LEU A 552 10.44 -23.48 0.35
C LEU A 552 8.99 -23.99 0.40
N ASP A 553 8.53 -24.50 1.53
CA ASP A 553 7.17 -25.05 1.67
C ASP A 553 6.11 -23.98 1.39
N ARG A 554 6.32 -22.76 1.89
CA ARG A 554 5.41 -21.63 1.63
C ARG A 554 5.41 -21.24 0.15
N LEU A 555 6.57 -21.24 -0.50
CA LEU A 555 6.68 -21.01 -1.95
C LEU A 555 5.93 -22.09 -2.73
N LEU A 556 6.14 -23.36 -2.39
CA LEU A 556 5.45 -24.49 -3.02
C LEU A 556 3.93 -24.36 -2.87
N GLY A 557 3.45 -24.00 -1.67
CA GLY A 557 2.04 -23.73 -1.44
C GLY A 557 1.48 -22.64 -2.37
N GLN A 558 2.22 -21.53 -2.51
CA GLN A 558 1.83 -20.43 -3.39
C GLN A 558 1.85 -20.78 -4.88
N THR A 559 2.71 -21.68 -5.32
CA THR A 559 2.77 -22.18 -6.70
C THR A 559 1.86 -23.38 -6.95
N GLY A 560 1.04 -23.75 -5.95
CA GLY A 560 0.03 -24.80 -6.03
C GLY A 560 0.57 -26.23 -5.87
N ARG A 561 1.78 -26.38 -5.34
CA ARG A 561 2.39 -27.66 -4.98
C ARG A 561 2.07 -28.00 -3.53
N ASN A 562 1.89 -29.29 -3.24
CA ASN A 562 1.82 -29.80 -1.88
C ASN A 562 3.25 -30.13 -1.38
N PRO A 563 3.80 -29.44 -0.37
CA PRO A 563 5.16 -29.72 0.14
C PRO A 563 5.34 -31.14 0.68
N SER A 564 4.25 -31.81 1.07
CA SER A 564 4.24 -33.20 1.55
C SER A 564 3.97 -34.23 0.44
N TRP A 565 4.06 -33.83 -0.83
CA TRP A 565 3.85 -34.74 -1.95
C TRP A 565 4.90 -35.87 -1.96
N THR A 566 4.46 -37.07 -2.30
CA THR A 566 5.31 -38.25 -2.48
C THR A 566 4.88 -39.00 -3.76
N PRO A 567 5.81 -39.62 -4.51
CA PRO A 567 5.53 -40.36 -5.75
C PRO A 567 4.50 -41.49 -5.64
#